data_AF-A0A9X1ZEJ1-F1
#
_entry.id   AF-A0A9X1ZEJ1-F1
#
_cell.length_a   1.000
_cell.length_b   1.000
_cell.length_c   1.000
_cell.angle_alpha   90.00
_cell.angle_beta   90.00
_cell.angle_gamma   90.00
#
_symmetry.space_group_name_H-M   'P 1'
#
loop_
_entity.id
_entity.type
_entity.pdbx_description
1 polymer ?
#
loop_
_entity_poly.entity_id
_entity_poly.type
_entity_poly.pdbx_seq_one_letter_code
_entity_poly.pdbx_strand_id
1 'polypeptide(L)'
;MGTEVKQKQIKVLLQKLNLSINNFAGLVYEARYDDNDEEAEQKLAEKIKKQLQRQTTKEEVLDSYLDILADLPSYQALNLDNVRSQYVSHSCLNDDVMMSLTELSSELDS
;
A
#
# COMPACT_ATOMS: atom_id res chain seq x y z
N MET A 1 -9.42 1.45 11.28
CA MET A 1 -8.89 0.07 11.41
C MET A 1 -7.72 0.14 12.35
N GLY A 2 -7.70 -0.60 13.47
CA GLY A 2 -6.65 -0.42 14.49
C GLY A 2 -5.23 -0.69 13.98
N THR A 3 -4.25 -0.02 14.59
CA THR A 3 -2.80 -0.11 14.31
C THR A 3 -2.30 -1.55 14.08
N GLU A 4 -2.72 -2.51 14.93
CA GLU A 4 -2.26 -3.90 14.82
C GLU A 4 -2.72 -4.60 13.53
N VAL A 5 -3.92 -4.27 13.05
CA VAL A 5 -4.47 -4.86 11.82
C VAL A 5 -3.65 -4.38 10.62
N LYS A 6 -3.36 -3.07 10.55
CA LYS A 6 -2.54 -2.46 9.51
C LYS A 6 -1.10 -3.01 9.53
N GLN A 7 -0.50 -3.16 10.71
CA GLN A 7 0.84 -3.76 10.85
C GLN A 7 0.91 -5.20 10.32
N LYS A 8 -0.11 -6.02 10.62
CA LYS A 8 -0.20 -7.38 10.09
C LYS A 8 -0.38 -7.37 8.57
N GLN A 9 -1.25 -6.50 8.05
CA GLN A 9 -1.49 -6.37 6.62
C GLN A 9 -0.21 -6.01 5.86
N ILE A 10 0.56 -5.01 6.34
CA ILE A 10 1.83 -4.62 5.73
C ILE A 10 2.81 -5.80 5.72
N LYS A 11 2.95 -6.54 6.82
CA LYS A 11 3.83 -7.72 6.86
C LYS A 11 3.43 -8.80 5.87
N VAL A 12 2.13 -9.07 5.74
CA VAL A 12 1.61 -10.06 4.77
C VAL A 12 1.88 -9.59 3.34
N LEU A 13 1.68 -8.31 3.04
CA LEU A 13 1.95 -7.76 1.72
C LEU A 13 3.42 -7.84 1.36
N LEU A 14 4.32 -7.48 2.28
CA LEU A 14 5.76 -7.61 2.08
C LEU A 14 6.15 -9.07 1.77
N GLN A 15 5.58 -10.05 2.48
CA GLN A 15 5.80 -11.47 2.19
C GLN A 15 5.26 -11.88 0.82
N LYS A 16 4.03 -11.46 0.45
CA LYS A 16 3.43 -11.78 -0.86
C LYS A 16 4.21 -11.19 -2.03
N LEU A 17 4.75 -9.98 -1.85
CA LEU A 17 5.57 -9.29 -2.83
C LEU A 17 7.03 -9.78 -2.85
N ASN A 18 7.38 -10.71 -1.96
CA ASN A 18 8.76 -11.14 -1.72
C ASN A 18 9.71 -9.94 -1.48
N LEU A 19 9.21 -8.89 -0.84
CA LEU A 19 9.94 -7.68 -0.50
C LEU A 19 10.54 -7.79 0.90
N SER A 20 11.85 -7.58 0.99
CA SER A 20 12.52 -7.42 2.27
C SER A 20 12.18 -6.05 2.88
N ILE A 21 12.31 -5.92 4.20
CA ILE A 21 12.14 -4.63 4.87
C ILE A 21 13.15 -3.59 4.34
N ASN A 22 14.35 -4.03 3.95
CA ASN A 22 15.38 -3.16 3.40
C ASN A 22 14.96 -2.63 2.02
N ASN A 23 14.49 -3.50 1.11
CA ASN A 23 14.03 -3.08 -0.21
C ASN A 23 12.80 -2.16 -0.10
N PHE A 24 11.89 -2.48 0.82
CA PHE A 24 10.76 -1.61 1.09
C PHE A 24 11.19 -0.25 1.66
N ALA A 25 12.22 -0.21 2.51
CA ALA A 25 12.75 1.04 3.01
C ALA A 25 13.35 1.90 1.90
N GLY A 26 14.06 1.31 0.95
CA GLY A 26 14.53 1.99 -0.26
C GLY A 26 13.37 2.64 -1.02
N LEU A 27 12.33 1.87 -1.34
CA LEU A 27 11.14 2.38 -2.03
C LEU A 27 10.44 3.51 -1.27
N VAL A 28 10.35 3.40 0.07
CA VAL A 28 9.78 4.46 0.90
C VAL A 28 10.67 5.70 0.94
N TYR A 29 11.99 5.52 0.90
CA TYR A 29 12.95 6.61 0.88
C TYR A 29 12.90 7.36 -0.46
N GLU A 30 13.00 6.63 -1.56
CA GLU A 30 12.86 7.12 -2.93
C GLU A 30 11.53 7.88 -3.11
N ALA A 31 10.40 7.30 -2.69
CA ALA A 31 9.10 7.97 -2.78
C ALA A 31 8.97 9.26 -1.95
N ARG A 32 9.84 9.46 -0.94
CA ARG A 32 9.80 10.64 -0.05
C ARG A 32 10.83 11.70 -0.38
N TYR A 33 11.97 11.31 -0.93
CA TYR A 33 13.13 12.17 -1.10
C TYR A 33 13.63 12.23 -2.55
N ASP A 34 13.15 11.36 -3.45
CA ASP A 34 13.62 11.21 -4.83
C ASP A 34 15.16 11.09 -4.91
N ASP A 35 15.71 10.32 -3.96
CA ASP A 35 17.15 10.14 -3.75
C ASP A 35 17.43 8.70 -3.30
N ASN A 36 18.67 8.24 -3.43
CA ASN A 36 19.13 6.87 -3.16
C ASN A 36 20.36 6.88 -2.24
N ASP A 37 20.15 7.23 -0.96
CA ASP A 37 21.17 7.20 0.09
C ASP A 37 21.06 5.89 0.90
N GLU A 38 21.97 4.95 0.63
CA GLU A 38 22.01 3.64 1.28
C GLU A 38 22.08 3.70 2.82
N GLU A 39 22.80 4.68 3.40
CA GLU A 39 22.87 4.80 4.85
C GLU A 39 21.53 5.28 5.44
N ALA A 40 20.89 6.22 4.76
CA ALA A 40 19.59 6.74 5.16
C ALA A 40 18.49 5.68 5.00
N GLU A 41 18.54 4.89 3.94
CA GLU A 41 17.66 3.75 3.71
C GLU A 41 17.80 2.68 4.80
N GLN A 42 19.02 2.32 5.20
CA GLN A 42 19.24 1.36 6.29
C GLN A 42 18.67 1.87 7.63
N LYS A 43 18.87 3.16 7.94
CA LYS A 43 18.27 3.81 9.12
C LYS A 43 16.74 3.76 9.04
N LEU A 44 16.18 3.96 7.85
CA LEU A 44 14.73 3.88 7.61
C LEU A 44 14.21 2.44 7.74
N ALA A 45 14.94 1.44 7.28
CA ALA A 45 14.58 0.03 7.41
C ALA A 45 14.43 -0.39 8.88
N GLU A 46 15.39 -0.02 9.73
CA GLU A 46 15.32 -0.26 11.17
C GLU A 46 14.16 0.51 11.83
N LYS A 47 13.85 1.71 11.33
CA LYS A 47 12.70 2.49 11.79
C LYS A 47 11.37 1.83 11.42
N ILE A 48 11.22 1.40 10.16
CA ILE A 48 10.03 0.69 9.66
C ILE A 48 9.83 -0.60 10.45
N LYS A 49 10.88 -1.39 10.66
CA LYS A 49 10.83 -2.61 11.47
C LYS A 49 10.29 -2.35 12.87
N LYS A 50 10.76 -1.29 13.54
CA LYS A 50 10.26 -0.89 14.87
C LYS A 50 8.79 -0.42 14.81
N GLN A 51 8.41 0.33 13.78
CA GLN A 51 7.04 0.81 13.60
C GLN A 51 6.04 -0.31 13.29
N LEU A 52 6.47 -1.38 12.62
CA LEU A 52 5.66 -2.57 12.38
C LEU A 52 5.54 -3.49 13.61
N GLN A 53 6.26 -3.19 14.70
CA GLN A 53 6.22 -3.96 15.95
C GLN A 53 5.58 -3.18 17.11
N ARG A 54 5.74 -1.85 17.14
CA ARG A 54 5.25 -1.02 18.25
C ARG A 54 3.77 -0.69 18.09
N GLN A 55 2.96 -1.02 19.09
CA GLN A 55 1.53 -0.68 19.14
C GLN A 55 1.26 0.84 19.19
N THR A 56 2.24 1.63 19.62
CA THR A 56 2.15 3.10 19.71
C THR A 56 2.43 3.81 18.38
N THR A 57 2.64 3.06 17.30
CA THR A 57 2.85 3.65 15.98
C THR A 57 1.55 4.31 15.51
N LYS A 58 1.65 5.55 15.05
CA LYS A 58 0.52 6.29 14.50
C LYS A 58 -0.02 5.57 13.26
N GLU A 59 -1.34 5.48 13.15
CA GLU A 59 -2.00 4.84 12.01
C GLU A 59 -1.65 5.52 10.68
N GLU A 60 -1.56 6.85 10.66
CA GLU A 60 -1.19 7.65 9.47
C GLU A 60 0.14 7.19 8.84
N VAL A 61 1.10 6.77 9.65
CA VAL A 61 2.39 6.28 9.16
C VAL A 61 2.22 4.92 8.48
N LEU A 62 1.38 4.05 9.04
CA LEU A 62 1.09 2.75 8.47
C LEU A 62 0.26 2.87 7.19
N ASP A 63 -0.66 3.83 7.13
CA ASP A 63 -1.42 4.15 5.91
C ASP A 63 -0.47 4.59 4.79
N SER A 64 0.50 5.48 5.09
CA SER A 64 1.50 5.87 4.09
C SER A 64 2.31 4.69 3.54
N TYR A 65 2.55 3.65 4.36
CA TYR A 65 3.23 2.44 3.90
C TYR A 65 2.36 1.57 3.00
N LEU A 66 1.06 1.50 3.29
CA LEU A 66 0.11 0.79 2.44
C LEU A 66 -0.07 1.48 1.09
N ASP A 67 -0.11 2.81 1.08
CA ASP A 67 -0.21 3.60 -0.15
C ASP A 67 1.02 3.38 -1.06
N ILE A 68 2.22 3.44 -0.49
CA ILE A 68 3.46 3.16 -1.24
C ILE A 68 3.47 1.73 -1.77
N LEU A 69 3.04 0.74 -0.96
CA LEU A 69 2.95 -0.65 -1.43
C LEU A 69 1.93 -0.83 -2.55
N ALA A 70 0.82 -0.09 -2.52
CA ALA A 70 -0.24 -0.17 -3.54
C ALA A 70 0.19 0.44 -4.88
N ASP A 71 1.08 1.44 -4.86
CA ASP A 71 1.62 2.09 -6.06
C ASP A 71 2.67 1.21 -6.78
N LEU A 72 3.18 0.16 -6.13
CA LEU A 72 4.19 -0.70 -6.75
C LEU A 72 3.59 -1.50 -7.92
N PRO A 73 4.25 -1.54 -9.09
CA PRO A 73 3.78 -2.36 -10.21
C PRO A 73 3.75 -3.86 -9.85
N SER A 74 4.61 -4.30 -8.94
CA SER A 74 4.60 -5.66 -8.38
C SER A 74 3.32 -5.99 -7.60
N TYR A 75 2.67 -4.99 -6.99
CA TYR A 75 1.39 -5.13 -6.31
C TYR A 75 0.25 -5.32 -7.31
N GLN A 76 0.26 -4.54 -8.39
CA GLN A 76 -0.69 -4.66 -9.50
C GLN A 76 -0.52 -6.02 -10.22
N ALA A 77 0.72 -6.45 -10.46
CA ALA A 77 1.03 -7.72 -11.13
C ALA A 77 0.58 -8.97 -10.33
N LEU A 78 0.44 -8.86 -9.00
CA LEU A 78 -0.08 -9.94 -8.15
C LEU A 78 -1.61 -10.07 -8.20
N ASN A 79 -2.32 -9.26 -8.99
CA ASN A 79 -3.80 -9.20 -8.99
C ASN A 79 -4.36 -9.02 -7.57
N LEU A 80 -3.61 -8.37 -6.67
CA LEU A 80 -4.06 -7.98 -5.33
C LEU A 80 -5.15 -6.90 -5.39
N ASP A 81 -5.39 -6.33 -6.57
CA ASP A 81 -6.49 -5.43 -6.86
C ASP A 81 -7.87 -6.04 -6.52
N ASN A 82 -8.00 -7.37 -6.61
CA ASN A 82 -9.22 -8.09 -6.15
C ASN A 82 -9.42 -8.10 -4.62
N VAL A 83 -8.40 -7.74 -3.83
CA VAL A 83 -8.48 -7.66 -2.36
C VAL A 83 -8.77 -6.22 -1.90
N ARG A 84 -8.82 -5.24 -2.82
CA ARG A 84 -9.34 -3.90 -2.55
C ARG A 84 -10.81 -3.76 -2.94
N SER A 85 -11.63 -4.78 -2.65
CA SER A 85 -13.07 -4.59 -2.48
C SER A 85 -13.35 -3.92 -1.12
N GLN A 86 -12.79 -2.72 -0.93
CA GLN A 86 -13.25 -1.84 0.12
C GLN A 86 -13.43 -0.46 -0.49
N TYR A 87 -14.67 -0.26 -0.92
CA TYR A 87 -15.32 1.02 -1.17
C TYR A 87 -14.59 2.19 -0.52
N VAL A 88 -13.84 2.92 -1.35
CA VAL A 88 -13.36 4.25 -0.98
C VAL A 88 -14.43 5.21 -1.48
N SER A 89 -15.18 5.79 -0.55
CA SER A 89 -16.05 6.93 -0.81
C SER A 89 -15.17 8.11 -1.25
N HIS A 90 -14.82 8.13 -2.54
CA HIS A 90 -14.35 9.34 -3.19
C HIS A 90 -15.58 10.20 -3.46
N SER A 91 -15.77 11.26 -2.67
CA SER A 91 -16.76 12.31 -2.89
C SER A 91 -16.46 13.16 -4.16
N CYS A 92 -15.85 12.56 -5.18
CA CYS A 92 -15.34 13.22 -6.37
C CYS A 92 -15.78 12.52 -7.67
N LEU A 93 -16.54 11.42 -7.61
CA LEU A 93 -17.04 10.74 -8.81
C LEU A 93 -18.53 11.02 -8.95
N ASN A 94 -18.85 11.85 -9.94
CA ASN A 94 -20.22 12.19 -10.34
C ASN A 94 -20.97 10.91 -10.76
N ASP A 95 -22.24 10.79 -10.38
CA ASP A 95 -23.06 9.57 -10.53
C ASP A 95 -23.09 9.01 -11.96
N ASP A 96 -22.92 9.88 -12.96
CA ASP A 96 -22.87 9.50 -14.38
C ASP A 96 -21.70 8.56 -14.74
N VAL A 97 -20.55 8.70 -14.07
CA VAL A 97 -19.36 7.87 -14.32
C VAL A 97 -19.55 6.47 -13.72
N MET A 98 -20.27 6.37 -12.61
CA MET A 98 -20.59 5.10 -11.94
C MET A 98 -21.53 4.23 -12.78
N MET A 99 -22.50 4.86 -13.44
CA MET A 99 -23.46 4.14 -14.28
C MET A 99 -22.78 3.53 -15.52
N SER A 100 -21.88 4.30 -16.14
CA SER A 100 -21.11 3.86 -17.31
C SER A 100 -20.16 2.69 -17.00
N LEU A 101 -19.52 2.71 -15.81
CA LEU A 101 -18.63 1.63 -15.34
C LEU A 101 -19.39 0.33 -15.04
N THR A 102 -20.63 0.43 -14.55
CA THR A 102 -21.48 -0.74 -14.25
C THR A 102 -21.94 -1.43 -15.55
N GLU A 103 -22.19 -0.65 -16.59
CA GLU A 103 -22.62 -1.15 -17.90
C GLU A 103 -21.48 -1.92 -18.60
N LEU A 104 -20.26 -1.37 -18.60
CA LEU A 104 -19.08 -2.03 -19.18
C LEU A 104 -18.68 -3.33 -18.44
N SER A 105 -18.88 -3.39 -17.12
CA SER A 105 -18.60 -4.59 -16.34
C SER A 105 -19.55 -5.74 -16.67
N SER A 106 -20.77 -5.45 -17.15
CA SER A 106 -21.77 -6.47 -17.48
C SER A 106 -21.55 -7.09 -18.87
N GLU A 107 -20.91 -6.35 -19.79
CA GLU A 107 -20.58 -6.86 -21.14
C GLU A 107 -19.38 -7.83 -21.15
N LEU A 108 -18.45 -7.70 -20.20
CA LEU A 108 -17.26 -8.56 -20.13
C LEU A 108 -17.51 -9.94 -19.49
N ASP A 109 -18.64 -10.10 -18.78
CA ASP A 109 -19.09 -11.38 -18.19
C ASP A 109 -20.03 -12.18 -19.11
N SER A 110 -20.22 -11.76 -20.38
CA SER A 110 -21.00 -12.48 -21.41
C SER A 110 -20.12 -13.13 -22.48
#